data_AF-A0A3A0G1H7-F1
#
_entry.id   AF-A0A3A0G1H7-F1
#
_cell.length_a   1.000
_cell.length_b   1.000
_cell.length_c   1.000
_cell.angle_alpha   90.00
_cell.angle_beta   90.00
_cell.angle_gamma   90.00
#
_symmetry.space_group_name_H-M   'P 1'
#
loop_
_entity.id
_entity.type
_entity.pdbx_description
1 polymer ?
#
loop_
_entity_poly.entity_id
_entity_poly.type
_entity_poly.pdbx_seq_one_letter_code
_entity_poly.pdbx_strand_id
1 'polypeptide(L)'
;MLFRKRSKKPQAEPPSVGGLAFFASLVFLSLLAVNNLVGILALLQAGTILKLTYFAAAAAAGFLAAKFIFRGHWAVFLHELKHSIVSNLAGNRAKGMKIRRSHGHFEYAYSERTAAYNAFIHLAPYFLPLFTVVALLLVYLLLYPNHIYML
;
A
#
# COMPACT_ATOMS: atom_id res chain seq x y z
N MET A 1 13.43 51.12 -11.91
CA MET A 1 12.80 50.19 -12.86
C MET A 1 12.10 49.08 -12.06
N LEU A 2 10.79 49.19 -11.85
CA LEU A 2 10.01 48.22 -11.07
C LEU A 2 9.69 47.00 -11.94
N PHE A 3 10.33 45.86 -11.66
CA PHE A 3 10.00 44.59 -12.30
C PHE A 3 8.61 44.13 -11.84
N ARG A 4 7.60 44.41 -12.67
CA ARG A 4 6.23 43.94 -12.49
C ARG A 4 6.19 42.42 -12.73
N LYS A 5 6.21 41.63 -11.64
CA LYS A 5 6.02 40.17 -11.70
C LYS A 5 4.70 39.89 -12.43
N ARG A 6 4.78 39.30 -13.64
CA ARG A 6 3.61 38.79 -14.35
C ARG A 6 2.99 37.68 -13.50
N SER A 7 1.83 37.96 -12.91
CA SER A 7 0.97 36.95 -12.29
C SER A 7 0.66 35.88 -13.35
N LYS A 8 1.19 34.67 -13.16
CA LYS A 8 0.85 33.52 -14.01
C LYS A 8 -0.64 33.26 -13.80
N LYS A 9 -1.43 33.35 -14.88
CA LYS A 9 -2.84 32.97 -14.86
C LYS A 9 -2.96 31.54 -14.31
N PRO A 10 -3.88 31.27 -13.37
CA PRO A 10 -4.13 29.92 -12.88
C PRO A 10 -4.58 29.07 -14.07
N GLN A 11 -3.79 28.06 -14.42
CA GLN A 11 -4.20 27.05 -15.40
C GLN A 11 -5.37 26.28 -14.78
N ALA A 12 -6.48 26.17 -15.51
CA ALA A 12 -7.61 25.35 -15.11
C ALA A 12 -7.11 23.92 -14.88
N GLU A 13 -7.28 23.43 -13.66
CA GLU A 13 -6.83 22.08 -13.29
C GLU A 13 -7.71 21.05 -13.99
N PRO A 14 -7.12 19.99 -14.59
CA PRO A 14 -7.88 18.93 -15.23
C PRO A 14 -8.80 18.22 -14.22
N PRO A 15 -9.93 17.66 -14.67
CA PRO A 15 -10.89 16.98 -13.80
C PRO A 15 -10.23 15.83 -13.03
N SER A 16 -10.52 15.75 -11.73
CA SER A 16 -9.88 14.87 -10.76
C SER A 16 -10.39 13.43 -10.87
N VAL A 17 -9.74 12.62 -11.70
CA VAL A 17 -10.01 11.17 -11.81
C VAL A 17 -9.45 10.39 -10.61
N GLY A 18 -8.62 11.02 -9.77
CA GLY A 18 -7.87 10.37 -8.70
C GLY A 18 -8.73 9.66 -7.63
N GLY A 19 -9.68 10.37 -7.02
CA GLY A 19 -10.39 9.84 -5.84
C GLY A 19 -11.04 8.47 -6.05
N LEU A 20 -11.67 8.25 -7.21
CA LEU A 20 -12.31 6.97 -7.52
C LEU A 20 -11.28 5.84 -7.73
N ALA A 21 -10.15 6.12 -8.39
CA ALA A 21 -9.07 5.16 -8.57
C ALA A 21 -8.43 4.75 -7.23
N PHE A 22 -8.30 5.70 -6.29
CA PHE A 22 -7.84 5.41 -4.94
C PHE A 22 -8.76 4.42 -4.22
N PHE A 23 -10.07 4.69 -4.15
CA PHE A 23 -11.01 3.78 -3.51
C PHE A 23 -11.08 2.40 -4.20
N ALA A 24 -11.04 2.37 -5.53
CA ALA A 24 -10.99 1.12 -6.29
C ALA A 24 -9.74 0.30 -5.95
N SER A 25 -8.58 0.94 -5.80
CA SER A 25 -7.34 0.26 -5.39
C SER A 25 -7.43 -0.35 -3.98
N LEU A 26 -8.12 0.33 -3.06
CA LEU A 26 -8.32 -0.14 -1.69
C LEU A 26 -9.23 -1.38 -1.66
N VAL A 27 -10.30 -1.39 -2.46
CA VAL A 27 -11.15 -2.57 -2.65
C VAL A 27 -10.35 -3.73 -3.24
N PHE A 28 -9.56 -3.50 -4.29
CA PHE A 28 -8.74 -4.54 -4.91
C PHE A 28 -7.70 -5.12 -3.94
N LEU A 29 -6.99 -4.29 -3.18
CA LEU A 29 -6.05 -4.74 -2.16
C LEU A 29 -6.74 -5.55 -1.06
N SER A 30 -7.95 -5.16 -0.67
CA SER A 30 -8.75 -5.89 0.31
C SER A 30 -9.15 -7.28 -0.22
N LEU A 31 -9.60 -7.37 -1.47
CA LEU A 31 -9.92 -8.65 -2.13
C LEU A 31 -8.68 -9.55 -2.26
N LEU A 32 -7.54 -8.98 -2.63
CA LEU A 32 -6.27 -9.73 -2.72
C LEU A 32 -5.84 -10.25 -1.35
N ALA A 33 -6.01 -9.46 -0.28
CA ALA A 33 -5.72 -9.88 1.08
C ALA A 33 -6.63 -11.03 1.52
N VAL A 34 -7.94 -10.93 1.26
CA VAL A 34 -8.91 -12.01 1.51
C VAL A 34 -8.54 -13.27 0.73
N ASN A 35 -8.23 -13.16 -0.56
CA ASN A 35 -7.85 -14.30 -1.40
C ASN A 35 -6.59 -15.03 -0.87
N ASN A 36 -5.54 -14.27 -0.53
CA ASN A 36 -4.32 -14.85 0.06
C ASN A 36 -4.63 -15.58 1.37
N LEU A 37 -5.51 -15.01 2.17
CA LEU A 37 -5.84 -15.58 3.46
C LEU A 37 -6.71 -16.85 3.36
N VAL A 38 -7.69 -16.86 2.46
CA VAL A 38 -8.44 -18.07 2.12
C VAL A 38 -7.49 -19.15 1.60
N GLY A 39 -6.49 -18.79 0.78
CA GLY A 39 -5.44 -19.71 0.34
C GLY A 39 -4.64 -20.32 1.49
N ILE A 40 -4.24 -19.52 2.47
CA ILE A 40 -3.54 -20.00 3.68
C ILE A 40 -4.43 -20.95 4.48
N LEU A 41 -5.71 -20.61 4.68
CA LEU A 41 -6.65 -21.48 5.40
C LEU A 41 -6.90 -22.80 4.65
N ALA A 42 -7.03 -22.75 3.32
CA ALA A 42 -7.18 -23.95 2.50
C ALA A 42 -5.94 -24.85 2.60
N LEU A 43 -4.73 -24.27 2.68
CA LEU A 43 -3.49 -25.02 2.91
C LEU A 43 -3.45 -25.67 4.30
N LEU A 44 -3.96 -24.97 5.33
CA LEU A 44 -4.08 -25.49 6.70
C LEU A 44 -5.09 -26.65 6.78
N GLN A 45 -6.26 -26.48 6.16
CA GLN A 45 -7.35 -27.48 6.16
C GLN A 45 -7.03 -28.71 5.31
N ALA A 46 -6.14 -28.60 4.32
CA ALA A 46 -5.70 -29.74 3.52
C ALA A 46 -4.96 -30.82 4.33
N GLY A 47 -4.78 -30.64 5.64
CA GLY A 47 -4.32 -31.65 6.60
C GLY A 47 -2.88 -32.15 6.36
N THR A 48 -2.20 -31.60 5.36
CA THR A 48 -0.89 -32.07 4.93
C THR A 48 0.16 -31.21 5.63
N ILE A 49 0.71 -31.70 6.74
CA ILE A 49 1.85 -31.07 7.44
C ILE A 49 2.96 -30.71 6.43
N LEU A 50 3.17 -31.56 5.41
CA LEU A 50 4.13 -31.32 4.34
C LEU A 50 3.89 -30.01 3.55
N LYS A 51 2.63 -29.67 3.26
CA LYS A 51 2.27 -28.40 2.57
C LYS A 51 2.57 -27.19 3.44
N LEU A 52 2.29 -27.29 4.74
CA LEU A 52 2.64 -26.24 5.70
C LEU A 52 4.15 -26.08 5.84
N THR A 53 4.91 -27.17 5.84
CA THR A 53 6.37 -27.10 5.86
C THR A 53 6.94 -26.47 4.59
N TYR A 54 6.39 -26.79 3.41
CA TYR A 54 6.81 -26.12 2.16
C TYR A 54 6.46 -24.64 2.15
N PHE A 55 5.25 -24.28 2.62
CA PHE A 55 4.84 -22.89 2.75
C PHE A 55 5.75 -22.13 3.72
N ALA A 56 6.02 -22.68 4.91
CA ALA A 56 6.90 -22.07 5.90
C ALA A 56 8.33 -21.95 5.38
N ALA A 57 8.87 -22.97 4.71
CA ALA A 57 10.20 -22.93 4.11
C ALA A 57 10.29 -21.87 3.00
N ALA A 58 9.27 -21.79 2.12
CA ALA A 58 9.19 -20.76 1.08
C ALA A 58 9.07 -19.35 1.67
N ALA A 59 8.25 -19.18 2.72
CA ALA A 59 8.12 -17.91 3.43
C ALA A 59 9.43 -17.48 4.10
N ALA A 60 10.14 -18.41 4.76
CA ALA A 60 11.44 -18.16 5.37
C ALA A 60 12.50 -17.81 4.31
N ALA A 61 12.57 -18.59 3.22
CA ALA A 61 13.48 -18.31 2.11
C ALA A 61 13.17 -16.94 1.47
N GLY A 62 11.90 -16.63 1.26
CA GLY A 62 11.44 -15.33 0.75
C GLY A 62 11.80 -14.18 1.68
N PHE A 63 11.63 -14.35 3.00
CA PHE A 63 12.02 -13.36 4.01
C PHE A 63 13.53 -13.10 4.01
N LEU A 64 14.34 -14.16 3.96
CA LEU A 64 15.80 -14.04 3.86
C LEU A 64 16.20 -13.37 2.56
N ALA A 65 15.66 -13.80 1.42
CA ALA A 65 15.92 -13.18 0.12
C ALA A 65 15.53 -11.70 0.12
N ALA A 66 14.36 -11.36 0.67
CA ALA A 66 13.87 -9.99 0.81
C ALA A 66 14.83 -9.13 1.64
N LYS A 67 15.41 -9.67 2.72
CA LYS A 67 16.43 -8.97 3.52
C LYS A 67 17.67 -8.62 2.71
N PHE A 68 18.05 -9.40 1.70
CA PHE A 68 19.22 -9.08 0.86
C PHE A 68 18.86 -8.19 -0.33
N ILE A 69 17.69 -8.40 -0.93
CA ILE A 69 17.22 -7.66 -2.11
C ILE A 69 16.76 -6.24 -1.73
N PHE A 70 15.96 -6.10 -0.68
CA PHE A 70 15.34 -4.84 -0.29
C PHE A 70 16.13 -4.11 0.80
N ARG A 71 17.39 -3.80 0.52
CA ARG A 71 18.26 -3.00 1.41
C ARG A 71 18.71 -1.68 0.78
N GLY A 72 19.01 -0.71 1.63
CA GLY A 72 19.56 0.58 1.24
C GLY A 72 18.65 1.33 0.27
N HIS A 73 19.19 1.69 -0.90
CA HIS A 73 18.47 2.50 -1.90
C HIS A 73 17.14 1.88 -2.34
N TRP A 74 17.05 0.56 -2.47
CA TRP A 74 15.80 -0.10 -2.91
C TRP A 74 14.70 -0.01 -1.87
N ALA A 75 15.03 -0.15 -0.58
CA ALA A 75 14.06 -0.02 0.49
C ALA A 75 13.49 1.41 0.54
N VAL A 76 14.37 2.41 0.43
CA VAL A 76 13.99 3.82 0.39
C VAL A 76 13.18 4.14 -0.87
N PHE A 77 13.62 3.65 -2.04
CA PHE A 77 12.86 3.80 -3.30
C PHE A 77 11.45 3.25 -3.16
N LEU A 78 11.29 2.02 -2.67
CA LEU A 78 9.96 1.42 -2.49
C LEU A 78 9.12 2.14 -1.44
N HIS A 79 9.74 2.71 -0.40
CA HIS A 79 9.04 3.55 0.57
C HIS A 79 8.46 4.80 -0.09
N GLU A 80 9.29 5.56 -0.82
CA GLU A 80 8.85 6.77 -1.53
C GLU A 80 7.91 6.48 -2.70
N LEU A 81 8.09 5.33 -3.38
CA LEU A 81 7.22 4.90 -4.47
C LEU A 81 5.78 4.69 -3.98
N LYS A 82 5.59 4.15 -2.78
CA LYS A 82 4.23 4.01 -2.19
C LYS A 82 3.59 5.36 -1.95
N HIS A 83 4.32 6.33 -1.41
CA HIS A 83 3.83 7.71 -1.27
C HIS A 83 3.46 8.30 -2.62
N SER A 84 4.29 8.10 -3.65
CA SER A 84 4.02 8.55 -5.01
C SER A 84 2.74 7.94 -5.59
N ILE A 85 2.56 6.61 -5.48
CA ILE A 85 1.37 5.93 -5.98
C ILE A 85 0.12 6.46 -5.30
N VAL A 86 0.10 6.49 -3.96
CA VAL A 86 -1.07 6.95 -3.20
C VAL A 86 -1.35 8.44 -3.44
N SER A 87 -0.31 9.27 -3.54
CA SER A 87 -0.46 10.68 -3.87
C SER A 87 -1.03 10.92 -5.27
N ASN A 88 -0.54 10.20 -6.28
CA ASN A 88 -1.07 10.29 -7.64
C ASN A 88 -2.52 9.78 -7.70
N LEU A 89 -2.83 8.69 -6.98
CA LEU A 89 -4.20 8.21 -6.83
C LEU A 89 -5.07 9.24 -6.10
N ALA A 90 -4.58 9.98 -5.12
CA ALA A 90 -5.32 11.07 -4.51
C ALA A 90 -5.53 12.27 -5.47
N GLY A 91 -4.91 12.27 -6.65
CA GLY A 91 -5.00 13.34 -7.64
C GLY A 91 -3.95 14.44 -7.48
N ASN A 92 -2.95 14.25 -6.61
CA ASN A 92 -1.85 15.20 -6.48
C ASN A 92 -0.85 15.06 -7.63
N ARG A 93 -0.30 16.19 -8.09
CA ARG A 93 0.73 16.20 -9.13
C ARG A 93 2.10 15.93 -8.53
N ALA A 94 2.77 14.87 -8.98
CA ALA A 94 4.16 14.60 -8.63
C ALA A 94 5.08 15.73 -9.12
N LYS A 95 5.98 16.22 -8.24
CA LYS A 95 7.02 17.20 -8.58
C LYS A 95 8.39 16.55 -8.73
N GLY A 96 8.68 15.54 -7.92
CA GLY A 96 9.94 14.82 -7.98
C GLY A 96 10.09 13.81 -6.85
N MET A 97 11.09 12.96 -6.97
CA MET A 97 11.44 11.98 -5.95
C MET A 97 12.95 12.01 -5.77
N LYS A 98 13.41 12.33 -4.56
CA LYS A 98 14.82 12.34 -4.21
C LYS A 98 15.09 11.13 -3.33
N ILE A 99 15.98 10.26 -3.77
CA ILE A 99 16.30 9.03 -3.05
C ILE A 99 17.79 9.08 -2.73
N ARG A 100 18.10 8.86 -1.46
CA ARG A 100 19.45 8.64 -0.96
C ARG A 100 19.52 7.29 -0.26
N ARG A 101 20.74 6.90 0.13
CA ARG A 101 21.02 5.58 0.68
C ARG A 101 20.22 5.22 1.93
N SER A 102 19.90 6.21 2.77
CA SER A 102 19.23 6.04 4.06
C SER A 102 17.95 6.85 4.22
N HIS A 103 17.62 7.72 3.27
CA HIS A 103 16.48 8.62 3.34
C HIS A 103 16.00 8.97 1.94
N GLY A 104 14.70 9.20 1.82
CA GLY A 104 14.06 9.62 0.59
C GLY A 104 13.09 10.75 0.89
N HIS A 105 12.66 11.43 -0.16
CA HIS A 105 11.55 12.35 -0.08
C HIS A 105 10.84 12.43 -1.44
N PHE A 106 9.55 12.15 -1.42
CA PHE A 106 8.64 12.39 -2.52
C PHE A 106 7.99 13.78 -2.40
N GLU A 107 8.22 14.63 -3.41
CA GLU A 107 7.67 15.98 -3.51
C GLU A 107 6.44 15.98 -4.42
N TYR A 108 5.33 16.58 -3.97
CA TYR A 108 4.10 16.74 -4.75
C TYR A 108 3.48 18.13 -4.58
N ALA A 109 2.61 18.51 -5.50
CA ALA A 109 1.81 19.73 -5.39
C ALA A 109 0.61 19.48 -4.47
N TYR A 110 0.58 20.16 -3.32
CA TYR A 110 -0.59 20.17 -2.45
C TYR A 110 -1.72 21.01 -3.08
N SER A 111 -2.95 20.51 -2.98
CA SER A 111 -4.16 21.26 -3.32
C SER A 111 -5.14 21.18 -2.14
N GLU A 112 -5.95 22.21 -1.92
CA GLU A 112 -6.97 22.18 -0.87
C GLU A 112 -7.97 21.02 -1.05
N ARG A 113 -8.22 20.61 -2.29
CA ARG A 113 -9.12 19.49 -2.61
C ARG A 113 -8.59 18.14 -2.13
N THR A 114 -7.27 17.98 -2.08
CA THR A 114 -6.61 16.73 -1.68
C THR A 114 -6.16 16.73 -0.23
N ALA A 115 -6.45 17.81 0.52
CA ALA A 115 -6.12 17.98 1.92
C ALA A 115 -6.57 16.80 2.79
N ALA A 116 -7.81 16.32 2.59
CA ALA A 116 -8.38 15.21 3.34
C ALA A 116 -7.62 13.89 3.13
N TYR A 117 -6.96 13.72 1.98
CA TYR A 117 -6.21 12.50 1.66
C TYR A 117 -4.76 12.55 2.17
N ASN A 118 -4.31 13.68 2.72
CA ASN A 118 -2.91 13.85 3.09
C ASN A 118 -2.46 12.86 4.17
N ALA A 119 -3.34 12.62 5.17
CA ALA A 119 -3.11 11.60 6.18
C ALA A 119 -2.91 10.20 5.56
N PHE A 120 -3.74 9.84 4.56
CA PHE A 120 -3.62 8.57 3.86
C PHE A 120 -2.34 8.46 3.03
N ILE A 121 -1.91 9.56 2.39
CA ILE A 121 -0.64 9.61 1.66
C ILE A 121 0.52 9.37 2.61
N HIS A 122 0.54 10.00 3.79
CA HIS A 122 1.56 9.76 4.81
C HIS A 122 1.53 8.34 5.39
N LEU A 123 0.36 7.72 5.43
CA LEU A 123 0.20 6.34 5.91
C LEU A 123 0.40 5.27 4.84
N ALA A 124 0.60 5.65 3.58
CA ALA A 124 0.76 4.72 2.45
C ALA A 124 1.76 3.56 2.69
N PRO A 125 2.93 3.75 3.34
CA PRO A 125 3.86 2.66 3.61
C PRO A 125 3.28 1.57 4.51
N TYR A 126 2.34 1.95 5.37
CA TYR A 126 1.71 1.11 6.39
C TYR A 126 0.40 0.48 5.93
N PHE A 127 -0.11 0.82 4.74
CA PHE A 127 -1.35 0.25 4.24
C PHE A 127 -1.28 -1.27 4.14
N LEU A 128 -0.20 -1.82 3.58
CA LEU A 128 -0.07 -3.26 3.45
C LEU A 128 -0.17 -3.99 4.80
N PRO A 129 0.66 -3.68 5.83
CA PRO A 129 0.51 -4.34 7.13
C PRO A 129 -0.84 -4.06 7.80
N LEU A 130 -1.38 -2.84 7.70
CA LEU A 130 -2.66 -2.49 8.32
C LEU A 130 -3.83 -3.28 7.71
N PHE A 131 -3.93 -3.33 6.38
CA PHE A 131 -4.98 -4.07 5.68
C PHE A 131 -4.79 -5.58 5.80
N THR A 132 -3.55 -6.08 5.87
CA THR A 132 -3.31 -7.51 6.16
C THR A 132 -3.85 -7.89 7.53
N VAL A 133 -3.62 -7.08 8.58
CA VAL A 133 -4.15 -7.36 9.93
C VAL A 133 -5.67 -7.30 9.96
N VAL A 134 -6.28 -6.29 9.34
CA VAL A 134 -7.75 -6.18 9.28
C VAL A 134 -8.36 -7.34 8.49
N ALA A 135 -7.77 -7.73 7.36
CA ALA A 135 -8.22 -8.89 6.59
C ALA A 135 -8.09 -10.20 7.39
N LEU A 136 -6.99 -10.36 8.14
CA LEU A 136 -6.80 -11.48 9.07
C LEU A 136 -7.90 -11.55 10.12
N LEU A 137 -8.22 -10.42 10.75
CA LEU A 137 -9.27 -10.33 11.75
C LEU A 137 -10.65 -10.65 11.16
N LEU A 138 -10.98 -10.09 9.98
CA LEU A 138 -12.27 -10.34 9.34
C LEU A 138 -12.46 -11.80 8.96
N VAL A 139 -11.44 -12.43 8.36
CA VAL A 139 -11.54 -13.84 8.01
C VAL A 139 -11.63 -14.72 9.25
N TYR A 140 -10.90 -14.41 10.32
CA TYR A 140 -11.07 -15.08 11.60
C TYR A 140 -12.52 -14.95 12.11
N LEU A 141 -13.07 -13.73 12.14
CA LEU A 141 -14.43 -13.51 12.62
C LEU A 141 -15.53 -14.10 11.74
N LEU A 142 -15.32 -14.21 10.42
CA LEU A 142 -16.35 -14.67 9.48
C LEU A 142 -16.30 -16.19 9.25
N LEU A 143 -15.12 -16.80 9.24
CA LEU A 143 -14.96 -18.22 8.89
C LEU A 143 -14.84 -19.13 10.11
N TYR A 144 -14.38 -18.62 11.26
CA TYR A 144 -14.22 -19.43 12.48
C TYR A 144 -15.45 -19.56 13.42
N PRO A 145 -16.53 -18.75 13.36
CA PRO A 145 -17.67 -18.95 14.26
C PRO A 145 -18.31 -20.35 14.12
N ASN A 146 -18.26 -20.93 12.93
CA ASN A 146 -18.86 -22.23 12.65
C ASN A 146 -18.04 -23.42 13.18
N HIS A 147 -16.78 -23.20 13.57
CA HIS A 147 -15.92 -24.26 14.12
C HIS A 147 -16.01 -24.41 15.64
N ILE A 148 -16.48 -23.38 16.36
CA ILE A 148 -16.62 -23.43 17.83
C ILE A 148 -17.80 -24.32 18.26
N TYR A 149 -18.81 -24.50 17.39
CA TYR A 149 -19.98 -25.35 17.67
C TYR A 149 -19.84 -26.81 17.20
N MET A 150 -18.65 -27.24 16.73
CA MET A 150 -18.39 -28.61 16.27
C MET A 150 -17.35 -29.36 17.14
N LEU A 151 -17.00 -28.81 18.31
CA LEU A 151 -16.27 -29.49 19.39
C LEU A 151 -17.24 -29.80 20.53
#